data_AF-M7T4J5-F1
#
_entry.id   AF-M7T4J5-F1
#
_cell.length_a   1.000
_cell.length_b   1.000
_cell.length_c   1.000
_cell.angle_alpha   90.00
_cell.angle_beta   90.00
_cell.angle_gamma   90.00
#
_symmetry.space_group_name_H-M   'P 1'
#
loop_
_entity.id
_entity.type
_entity.pdbx_description
1 polymer ?
#
loop_
_entity_poly.entity_id
_entity_poly.type
_entity_poly.pdbx_seq_one_letter_code
_entity_poly.pdbx_strand_id
1 'polypeptide(L)'
;RYGAMALSWSMDKIGPLCRTVEDCAVVFDSIKGPDCRDLTVVNEPFNWNPNSGIADLKVGYVKAAFKADEKNKAGNEAVLEALRSLGLELIPIELPDYPVLDMSFLLRVEAAAAFDELTRSGLDDLMVSQEDGAWPNTLRAARLVPAVEYIQANRLRTLIIQEMAKLMDAIYVYITPAGDRINLTLTNLTGHPTVVVPSELSEEGVPNNSVTFTGRLYGEAETLTLAKAYQDATGFHLRHPPMAFDLE
;
A
#
# COMPACT_ATOMS: atom_id res chain seq x y z
N ARG A 1 -4.32 -13.04 9.65
CA ARG A 1 -5.05 -11.86 10.19
C ARG A 1 -5.86 -12.18 11.44
N TYR A 2 -5.97 -13.46 11.82
CA TYR A 2 -6.64 -13.86 13.05
C TYR A 2 -6.11 -13.06 14.26
N GLY A 3 -7.02 -12.59 15.12
CA GLY A 3 -6.68 -11.80 16.31
C GLY A 3 -6.59 -10.28 16.07
N ALA A 4 -6.58 -9.81 14.82
CA ALA A 4 -6.73 -8.39 14.54
C ALA A 4 -8.21 -7.97 14.47
N MET A 5 -8.49 -6.72 14.87
CA MET A 5 -9.79 -6.10 14.63
C MET A 5 -9.89 -5.72 13.15
N ALA A 6 -10.54 -6.57 12.35
CA ALA A 6 -10.72 -6.34 10.93
C ALA A 6 -11.77 -5.24 10.69
N LEU A 7 -11.42 -4.30 9.82
CA LEU A 7 -12.29 -3.31 9.21
C LEU A 7 -12.87 -3.82 7.87
N SER A 8 -12.07 -4.49 7.05
CA SER A 8 -12.51 -5.12 5.80
C SER A 8 -11.83 -6.46 5.57
N TRP A 9 -12.64 -7.53 5.56
CA TRP A 9 -12.15 -8.89 5.37
C TRP A 9 -11.54 -9.15 3.99
N SER A 10 -11.85 -8.35 2.97
CA SER A 10 -11.29 -8.55 1.63
C SER A 10 -10.09 -7.65 1.32
N MET A 11 -9.77 -6.67 2.18
CA MET A 11 -8.69 -5.69 1.92
C MET A 11 -7.67 -5.59 3.04
N ASP A 12 -8.05 -5.83 4.29
CA ASP A 12 -7.13 -5.70 5.42
C ASP A 12 -5.98 -6.70 5.35
N LYS A 13 -4.78 -6.19 5.62
CA LYS A 13 -3.51 -6.92 5.71
C LYS A 13 -2.71 -6.32 6.87
N ILE A 14 -1.91 -7.14 7.55
CA ILE A 14 -0.98 -6.68 8.59
C ILE A 14 0.39 -6.58 7.94
N GLY A 15 1.03 -5.41 8.04
CA GLY A 15 2.37 -5.18 7.51
C GLY A 15 3.27 -4.52 8.56
N PRO A 16 4.59 -4.77 8.51
CA PRO A 16 5.54 -4.14 9.41
C PRO A 16 5.77 -2.67 9.05
N LEU A 17 6.03 -1.86 10.08
CA LEU A 17 6.57 -0.51 9.95
C LEU A 17 7.88 -0.47 10.73
N CYS A 18 8.98 -0.37 10.00
CA CYS A 18 10.33 -0.33 10.58
C CYS A 18 11.14 0.82 9.98
N ARG A 19 12.35 1.05 10.51
CA ARG A 19 13.23 2.13 10.05
C ARG A 19 13.91 1.81 8.72
N THR A 20 14.15 0.53 8.46
CA THR A 20 14.82 0.05 7.26
C THR A 20 13.97 -1.02 6.56
N VAL A 21 14.18 -1.16 5.25
CA VAL A 21 13.59 -2.22 4.43
C VAL A 21 14.00 -3.61 4.95
N GLU A 22 15.23 -3.75 5.44
CA GLU A 22 15.79 -4.94 6.06
C GLU A 22 15.02 -5.33 7.31
N ASP A 23 14.78 -4.38 8.21
CA ASP A 23 14.00 -4.64 9.44
C ASP A 23 12.57 -5.04 9.09
N CYS A 24 11.95 -4.37 8.10
CA CYS A 24 10.66 -4.76 7.58
C CYS A 24 10.67 -6.19 7.04
N ALA A 25 11.71 -6.61 6.30
CA ALA A 25 11.83 -7.96 5.78
C ALA A 25 11.95 -9.01 6.90
N VAL A 26 12.75 -8.73 7.94
CA VAL A 26 12.91 -9.61 9.10
C VAL A 26 11.59 -9.78 9.87
N VAL A 27 10.89 -8.68 10.14
CA VAL A 27 9.59 -8.73 10.83
C VAL A 27 8.55 -9.42 9.95
N PHE A 28 8.50 -9.11 8.66
CA PHE A 28 7.57 -9.75 7.73
C PHE A 28 7.77 -11.27 7.68
N ASP A 29 9.01 -11.74 7.55
CA ASP A 29 9.31 -13.17 7.55
C ASP A 29 8.87 -13.86 8.85
N SER A 30 8.97 -13.15 9.97
CA SER A 30 8.57 -13.66 11.28
C SER A 30 7.05 -13.74 11.48
N ILE A 31 6.25 -12.91 10.80
CA ILE A 31 4.80 -12.81 11.00
C ILE A 31 3.95 -13.41 9.87
N LYS A 32 4.55 -13.67 8.69
CA LYS A 32 3.83 -14.23 7.54
C LYS A 32 3.53 -15.71 7.73
N GLY A 33 2.63 -16.22 6.90
CA GLY A 33 2.36 -17.64 6.78
C GLY A 33 1.17 -18.13 7.62
N PRO A 34 0.76 -19.40 7.41
CA PRO A 34 -0.48 -19.93 7.94
C PRO A 34 -0.47 -20.04 9.47
N ASP A 35 -1.53 -19.56 10.11
CA ASP A 35 -1.75 -19.62 11.57
C ASP A 35 -2.75 -20.73 11.97
N CYS A 36 -3.21 -21.54 11.01
CA CYS A 36 -4.26 -22.55 11.14
C CYS A 36 -5.64 -22.02 11.59
N ARG A 37 -5.87 -20.70 11.54
CA ARG A 37 -7.11 -20.04 11.99
C ARG A 37 -7.70 -19.12 10.92
N ASP A 38 -6.85 -18.37 10.22
CA ASP A 38 -7.22 -17.55 9.08
C ASP A 38 -7.15 -18.37 7.78
N LEU A 39 -8.33 -18.70 7.25
CA LEU A 39 -8.48 -19.51 6.04
C LEU A 39 -8.08 -18.78 4.75
N THR A 40 -7.78 -17.49 4.81
CA THR A 40 -7.40 -16.71 3.62
C THR A 40 -5.89 -16.61 3.45
N VAL A 41 -5.09 -17.23 4.33
CA VAL A 41 -3.63 -17.14 4.28
C VAL A 41 -3.09 -18.10 3.22
N VAL A 42 -2.18 -17.59 2.39
CA VAL A 42 -1.45 -18.39 1.40
C VAL A 42 -0.05 -18.66 1.91
N ASN A 43 0.40 -19.90 1.79
CA ASN A 43 1.73 -20.32 2.23
C ASN A 43 2.75 -20.18 1.10
N GLU A 44 3.11 -18.93 0.78
CA GLU A 44 4.13 -18.63 -0.22
C GLU A 44 5.52 -18.46 0.43
N PRO A 45 6.58 -18.91 -0.27
CA PRO A 45 7.94 -18.73 0.19
C PRO A 45 8.34 -17.24 0.12
N PHE A 46 9.17 -16.81 1.07
CA PHE A 46 9.74 -15.46 1.09
C PHE A 46 11.25 -15.60 1.05
N ASN A 47 11.81 -15.67 -0.16
CA ASN A 47 13.23 -15.89 -0.37
C ASN A 47 13.95 -14.55 -0.56
N TRP A 48 13.80 -13.64 0.41
CA TRP A 48 14.40 -12.33 0.31
C TRP A 48 15.92 -12.42 0.50
N ASN A 49 16.67 -11.89 -0.47
CA ASN A 49 18.12 -11.78 -0.41
C ASN A 49 18.52 -10.31 -0.66
N PRO A 50 19.08 -9.62 0.35
CA PRO A 50 19.45 -8.21 0.24
C PRO A 50 20.58 -7.94 -0.76
N ASN A 51 21.35 -8.98 -1.14
CA ASN A 51 22.46 -8.88 -2.08
C ASN A 51 22.07 -9.31 -3.50
N SER A 52 20.78 -9.51 -3.78
CA SER A 52 20.32 -9.82 -5.13
C SER A 52 20.59 -8.64 -6.04
N GLY A 53 21.18 -8.92 -7.21
CA GLY A 53 21.42 -7.88 -8.21
C GLY A 53 20.11 -7.32 -8.75
N ILE A 54 20.09 -6.02 -9.03
CA ILE A 54 18.95 -5.30 -9.62
C ILE A 54 19.16 -4.94 -11.11
N ALA A 55 20.25 -5.42 -11.71
CA ALA A 55 20.54 -5.19 -13.12
C ALA A 55 19.45 -5.82 -14.01
N ASP A 56 19.16 -5.16 -15.13
CA ASP A 56 18.21 -5.62 -16.16
C ASP A 56 16.75 -5.80 -15.70
N LEU A 57 16.40 -5.34 -14.48
CA LEU A 57 15.02 -5.37 -14.00
C LEU A 57 14.16 -4.33 -14.74
N LYS A 58 13.01 -4.80 -15.25
CA LYS A 58 11.99 -3.93 -15.84
C LYS A 58 11.20 -3.22 -14.75
N VAL A 59 11.54 -1.97 -14.46
CA VAL A 59 10.86 -1.20 -13.42
C VAL A 59 9.85 -0.26 -14.06
N GLY A 60 8.57 -0.48 -13.77
CA GLY A 60 7.51 0.42 -14.22
C GLY A 60 7.48 1.71 -13.40
N TYR A 61 7.09 2.84 -13.99
CA TYR A 61 6.70 4.02 -13.23
C TYR A 61 5.40 4.62 -13.78
N VAL A 62 4.49 5.00 -12.89
CA VAL A 62 3.19 5.53 -13.29
C VAL A 62 3.34 7.01 -13.66
N LYS A 63 3.68 7.27 -14.93
CA LYS A 63 4.01 8.61 -15.43
C LYS A 63 2.93 9.66 -15.12
N ALA A 64 1.65 9.26 -15.19
CA ALA A 64 0.52 10.13 -14.87
C ALA A 64 0.51 10.55 -13.39
N ALA A 65 0.82 9.64 -12.47
CA ALA A 65 0.84 9.92 -11.03
C ALA A 65 1.97 10.89 -10.67
N PHE A 66 3.18 10.66 -11.20
CA PHE A 66 4.31 11.59 -11.01
C PHE A 66 4.04 12.98 -11.59
N LYS A 67 3.31 13.07 -12.70
CA LYS A 67 2.91 14.36 -13.29
C LYS A 67 1.83 15.07 -12.46
N ALA A 68 0.89 14.32 -11.87
CA ALA A 68 -0.20 14.89 -11.09
C ALA A 68 0.25 15.46 -9.73
N ASP A 69 1.35 14.94 -9.17
CA ASP A 69 1.93 15.44 -7.92
C ASP A 69 2.86 16.65 -8.17
N GLU A 70 2.27 17.76 -8.60
CA GLU A 70 3.00 19.00 -8.92
C GLU A 70 3.70 19.61 -7.70
N LYS A 71 3.17 19.38 -6.49
CA LYS A 71 3.73 19.94 -5.24
C LYS A 71 5.11 19.36 -4.94
N ASN A 72 5.33 18.08 -5.21
CA ASN A 72 6.60 17.41 -4.95
C ASN A 72 7.40 17.14 -6.22
N LYS A 73 7.20 17.93 -7.29
CA LYS A 73 7.82 17.70 -8.61
C LYS A 73 9.34 17.48 -8.54
N ALA A 74 10.06 18.26 -7.73
CA ALA A 74 11.51 18.14 -7.60
C ALA A 74 11.93 16.84 -6.89
N GLY A 75 11.30 16.50 -5.76
CA GLY A 75 11.57 15.24 -5.06
C GLY A 75 11.18 14.02 -5.90
N ASN A 76 10.08 14.12 -6.65
CA ASN A 76 9.64 13.10 -7.60
C ASN A 76 10.65 12.87 -8.73
N GLU A 77 11.23 13.91 -9.32
CA GLU A 77 12.30 13.73 -10.30
C GLU A 77 13.57 13.14 -9.67
N ALA A 78 13.91 13.56 -8.44
CA ALA A 78 15.05 13.02 -7.71
C ALA A 78 14.91 11.50 -7.42
N VAL A 79 13.69 11.03 -7.13
CA VAL A 79 13.38 9.60 -7.00
C VAL A 79 13.70 8.86 -8.30
N LEU A 80 13.17 9.35 -9.43
CA LEU A 80 13.38 8.72 -10.73
C LEU A 80 14.86 8.72 -11.11
N GLU A 81 15.57 9.81 -10.84
CA GLU A 81 17.00 9.92 -11.15
C GLU A 81 17.86 9.01 -10.28
N ALA A 82 17.55 8.87 -8.99
CA ALA A 82 18.23 7.93 -8.10
C ALA A 82 18.07 6.48 -8.57
N LEU A 83 16.90 6.11 -9.11
CA LEU A 83 16.70 4.78 -9.68
C LEU A 83 17.45 4.60 -11.02
N ARG A 84 17.48 5.63 -11.88
CA ARG A 84 18.26 5.59 -13.12
C ARG A 84 19.77 5.48 -12.85
N SER A 85 20.27 6.15 -11.82
CA SER A 85 21.70 6.11 -11.46
C SER A 85 22.16 4.73 -10.96
N LEU A 86 21.22 3.90 -10.51
CA LEU A 86 21.43 2.48 -10.21
C LEU A 86 21.48 1.58 -11.47
N GLY A 87 21.36 2.17 -12.66
CA GLY A 87 21.40 1.46 -13.95
C GLY A 87 20.05 0.84 -14.35
N LEU A 88 18.95 1.24 -13.72
CA LEU A 88 17.61 0.73 -14.02
C LEU A 88 16.99 1.47 -15.21
N GLU A 89 16.37 0.70 -16.11
CA GLU A 89 15.49 1.24 -17.13
C GLU A 89 14.08 1.44 -16.54
N LEU A 90 13.64 2.71 -16.48
CA LEU A 90 12.29 3.04 -16.01
C LEU A 90 11.30 3.10 -17.18
N ILE A 91 10.36 2.16 -17.18
CA ILE A 91 9.36 1.99 -18.24
C ILE A 91 8.09 2.76 -17.84
N PRO A 92 7.61 3.72 -18.64
CA PRO A 92 6.34 4.36 -18.36
C PRO A 92 5.21 3.35 -18.49
N ILE A 93 4.38 3.24 -17.46
CA ILE A 93 3.21 2.35 -17.44
C ILE A 93 1.93 3.14 -17.17
N GLU A 94 0.81 2.52 -17.53
CA GLU A 94 -0.54 2.99 -17.21
C GLU A 94 -1.20 1.97 -16.29
N LEU A 95 -1.78 2.45 -15.19
CA LEU A 95 -2.63 1.63 -14.33
C LEU A 95 -3.99 1.39 -15.02
N PRO A 96 -4.71 0.31 -14.70
CA PRO A 96 -6.02 0.05 -15.27
C PRO A 96 -6.98 1.23 -15.10
N ASP A 97 -7.55 1.69 -16.21
CA ASP A 97 -8.48 2.84 -16.24
C ASP A 97 -9.88 2.43 -15.76
N TYR A 98 -10.04 2.41 -14.44
CA TYR A 98 -11.28 2.08 -13.75
C TYR A 98 -11.58 3.11 -12.65
N PRO A 99 -12.85 3.28 -12.26
CA PRO A 99 -13.25 4.19 -11.19
C PRO A 99 -12.92 3.62 -9.79
N VAL A 100 -11.65 3.30 -9.54
CA VAL A 100 -11.20 2.62 -8.30
C VAL A 100 -11.52 3.42 -7.05
N LEU A 101 -11.49 4.76 -7.11
CA LEU A 101 -11.83 5.63 -5.99
C LEU A 101 -13.31 5.52 -5.63
N ASP A 102 -14.19 5.42 -6.63
CA ASP A 102 -15.63 5.26 -6.41
C ASP A 102 -15.94 3.89 -5.82
N MET A 103 -15.15 2.87 -6.17
CA MET A 103 -15.26 1.52 -5.59
C MET A 103 -14.85 1.43 -4.11
N SER A 104 -14.34 2.51 -3.51
CA SER A 104 -14.01 2.55 -2.08
C SER A 104 -15.22 2.30 -1.16
N PHE A 105 -16.45 2.36 -1.67
CA PHE A 105 -17.63 1.95 -0.92
C PHE A 105 -17.60 0.46 -0.52
N LEU A 106 -16.87 -0.41 -1.24
CA LEU A 106 -16.68 -1.82 -0.87
C LEU A 106 -16.08 -1.93 0.55
N LEU A 107 -15.09 -1.09 0.87
CA LEU A 107 -14.47 -1.01 2.20
C LEU A 107 -15.50 -0.61 3.24
N ARG A 108 -16.33 0.40 2.93
CA ARG A 108 -17.33 0.94 3.86
C ARG A 108 -18.45 -0.07 4.13
N VAL A 109 -18.86 -0.84 3.12
CA VAL A 109 -19.86 -1.90 3.28
C VAL A 109 -19.32 -3.03 4.16
N GLU A 110 -18.08 -3.47 3.93
CA GLU A 110 -17.46 -4.49 4.79
C GLU A 110 -17.24 -3.97 6.22
N ALA A 111 -16.83 -2.71 6.38
CA ALA A 111 -16.72 -2.06 7.68
C ALA A 111 -18.07 -2.02 8.42
N ALA A 112 -19.14 -1.61 7.72
CA ALA A 112 -20.48 -1.60 8.31
C ALA A 112 -20.95 -2.98 8.73
N ALA A 113 -20.58 -4.02 7.99
CA ALA A 113 -20.85 -5.40 8.37
C ALA A 113 -19.99 -5.86 9.57
N ALA A 114 -18.71 -5.48 9.62
CA ALA A 114 -17.80 -5.84 10.71
C ALA A 114 -18.19 -5.19 12.04
N PHE A 115 -18.76 -3.99 11.98
CA PHE A 115 -19.20 -3.20 13.13
C PHE A 115 -20.74 -3.08 13.23
N ASP A 116 -21.50 -4.00 12.63
CA ASP A 116 -22.97 -3.88 12.53
C ASP A 116 -23.64 -3.84 13.90
N GLU A 117 -23.14 -4.59 14.88
CA GLU A 117 -23.67 -4.57 16.25
C GLU A 117 -23.55 -3.18 16.89
N LEU A 118 -22.38 -2.53 16.74
CA LEU A 118 -22.11 -1.20 17.28
C LEU A 118 -23.15 -0.18 16.80
N THR A 119 -23.46 -0.20 15.50
CA THR A 119 -24.46 0.69 14.90
C THR A 119 -25.88 0.29 15.26
N ARG A 120 -26.20 -1.01 15.31
CA ARG A 120 -27.57 -1.47 15.59
C ARG A 120 -27.98 -1.29 17.05
N SER A 121 -27.03 -1.31 17.97
CA SER A 121 -27.27 -1.05 19.39
C SER A 121 -27.23 0.45 19.74
N GLY A 122 -26.92 1.33 18.78
CA GLY A 122 -26.74 2.77 19.01
C GLY A 122 -25.51 3.12 19.84
N LEU A 123 -24.55 2.20 19.99
CA LEU A 123 -23.32 2.46 20.75
C LEU A 123 -22.37 3.35 19.97
N ASP A 124 -22.53 3.44 18.64
CA ASP A 124 -21.80 4.37 17.80
C ASP A 124 -22.13 5.85 18.12
N ASP A 125 -23.25 6.17 18.79
CA ASP A 125 -23.55 7.52 19.32
C ASP A 125 -22.59 7.96 20.44
N LEU A 126 -21.91 7.01 21.09
CA LEU A 126 -20.93 7.30 22.16
C LEU A 126 -19.55 7.66 21.60
N MET A 127 -19.32 7.52 20.29
CA MET A 127 -18.05 7.87 19.68
C MET A 127 -17.85 9.38 19.64
N VAL A 128 -16.60 9.82 19.81
CA VAL A 128 -16.24 11.25 19.91
C VAL A 128 -16.54 12.01 18.62
N SER A 129 -16.22 11.44 17.46
CA SER A 129 -16.48 12.07 16.16
C SER A 129 -17.84 11.61 15.61
N GLN A 130 -18.72 12.59 15.37
CA GLN A 130 -20.10 12.42 14.86
C GLN A 130 -20.39 13.31 13.65
N GLU A 131 -19.37 13.93 13.07
CA GLU A 131 -19.51 14.76 11.86
C GLU A 131 -19.86 13.91 10.63
N ASP A 132 -20.31 14.53 9.53
CA ASP A 132 -20.84 13.82 8.36
C ASP A 132 -19.90 12.73 7.81
N GLY A 133 -18.59 12.96 7.86
CA GLY A 133 -17.56 12.02 7.41
C GLY A 133 -17.07 11.01 8.46
N ALA A 134 -17.60 11.05 9.67
CA ALA A 134 -17.17 10.19 10.77
C ALA A 134 -17.57 8.72 10.55
N TRP A 135 -16.89 7.83 11.27
CA TRP A 135 -17.17 6.40 11.24
C TRP A 135 -18.65 6.07 11.55
N PRO A 136 -19.29 6.55 12.64
CA PRO A 136 -20.70 6.25 12.92
C PRO A 136 -21.62 6.52 11.72
N ASN A 137 -21.49 7.70 11.11
CA ASN A 137 -22.33 8.10 9.98
C ASN A 137 -21.99 7.33 8.70
N THR A 138 -20.71 7.04 8.47
CA THR A 138 -20.26 6.20 7.35
C THR A 138 -20.81 4.78 7.45
N LEU A 139 -20.76 4.16 8.64
CA LEU A 139 -21.27 2.80 8.87
C LEU A 139 -22.80 2.75 8.69
N ARG A 140 -23.53 3.73 9.24
CA ARG A 140 -25.00 3.86 9.05
C ARG A 140 -25.38 4.01 7.59
N ALA A 141 -24.69 4.90 6.86
CA ALA A 141 -24.95 5.12 5.44
C ALA A 141 -24.63 3.88 4.59
N ALA A 142 -23.53 3.18 4.89
CA ALA A 142 -23.13 1.99 4.15
C ALA A 142 -24.14 0.84 4.26
N ARG A 143 -24.95 0.78 5.32
CA ARG A 143 -26.07 -0.18 5.44
C ARG A 143 -27.18 0.03 4.41
N LEU A 144 -27.22 1.19 3.74
CA LEU A 144 -28.17 1.50 2.66
C LEU A 144 -27.67 1.07 1.28
N VAL A 145 -26.42 0.60 1.15
CA VAL A 145 -25.89 0.12 -0.13
C VAL A 145 -26.58 -1.20 -0.50
N PRO A 146 -27.25 -1.27 -1.67
CA PRO A 146 -27.89 -2.51 -2.10
C PRO A 146 -26.87 -3.63 -2.32
N ALA A 147 -27.24 -4.85 -1.94
CA ALA A 147 -26.39 -6.04 -2.18
C ALA A 147 -26.03 -6.22 -3.67
N VAL A 148 -26.94 -5.82 -4.57
CA VAL A 148 -26.68 -5.84 -6.02
C VAL A 148 -25.49 -4.96 -6.39
N GLU A 149 -25.41 -3.74 -5.87
CA GLU A 149 -24.30 -2.82 -6.15
C GLU A 149 -22.97 -3.35 -5.60
N TYR A 150 -22.99 -3.94 -4.39
CA TYR A 150 -21.81 -4.62 -3.83
C TYR A 150 -21.33 -5.78 -4.72
N ILE A 151 -22.26 -6.60 -5.24
CA ILE A 151 -21.93 -7.71 -6.15
C ILE A 151 -21.39 -7.17 -7.48
N GLN A 152 -22.01 -6.14 -8.06
CA GLN A 152 -21.55 -5.55 -9.32
C GLN A 152 -20.15 -4.94 -9.19
N ALA A 153 -19.87 -4.25 -8.09
CA ALA A 153 -18.53 -3.72 -7.82
C ALA A 153 -17.50 -4.84 -7.65
N ASN A 154 -17.83 -5.98 -7.03
CA ASN A 154 -16.92 -7.12 -6.98
C ASN A 154 -16.70 -7.80 -8.34
N ARG A 155 -17.70 -7.79 -9.23
CA ARG A 155 -17.51 -8.22 -10.63
C ARG A 155 -16.54 -7.28 -11.35
N LEU A 156 -16.66 -5.97 -11.14
CA LEU A 156 -15.70 -5.00 -11.68
C LEU A 156 -14.30 -5.20 -11.10
N ARG A 157 -14.20 -5.43 -9.79
CA ARG A 157 -12.95 -5.76 -9.09
C ARG A 157 -12.25 -6.96 -9.71
N THR A 158 -13.00 -7.97 -10.14
CA THR A 158 -12.44 -9.14 -10.84
C THR A 158 -11.77 -8.76 -12.17
N LEU A 159 -12.38 -7.86 -12.95
CA LEU A 159 -11.78 -7.36 -14.20
C LEU A 159 -10.50 -6.56 -13.91
N ILE A 160 -10.52 -5.72 -12.87
CA ILE A 160 -9.35 -4.95 -12.44
C ILE A 160 -8.20 -5.88 -12.02
N ILE A 161 -8.49 -6.95 -11.27
CA ILE A 161 -7.49 -7.96 -10.89
C ILE A 161 -6.86 -8.60 -12.14
N GLN A 162 -7.64 -8.92 -13.16
CA GLN A 162 -7.14 -9.50 -14.40
C GLN A 162 -6.24 -8.53 -15.18
N GLU A 163 -6.60 -7.25 -15.25
CA GLU A 163 -5.78 -6.23 -15.90
C GLU A 163 -4.48 -5.97 -15.13
N MET A 164 -4.54 -5.93 -13.80
CA MET A 164 -3.33 -5.85 -12.98
C MET A 164 -2.42 -7.07 -13.17
N ALA A 165 -2.97 -8.28 -13.25
CA ALA A 165 -2.17 -9.48 -13.52
C ALA A 165 -1.40 -9.35 -14.85
N LYS A 166 -2.07 -8.93 -15.93
CA LYS A 166 -1.44 -8.69 -17.24
C LYS A 166 -0.34 -7.61 -17.17
N LEU A 167 -0.60 -6.53 -16.44
CA LEU A 167 0.37 -5.46 -16.26
C LEU A 167 1.62 -5.99 -15.53
N MET A 168 1.43 -6.71 -14.43
CA MET A 168 2.51 -7.24 -13.60
C MET A 168 3.28 -8.38 -14.26
N ASP A 169 2.74 -9.06 -15.27
CA ASP A 169 3.50 -10.00 -16.11
C ASP A 169 4.56 -9.30 -16.98
N ALA A 170 4.37 -8.02 -17.30
CA ALA A 170 5.27 -7.26 -18.18
C ALA A 170 6.45 -6.59 -17.44
N ILE A 171 6.35 -6.44 -16.12
CA ILE A 171 7.28 -5.67 -15.29
C ILE A 171 7.65 -6.42 -14.01
N TYR A 172 8.74 -6.01 -13.37
CA TYR A 172 9.20 -6.62 -12.13
C TYR A 172 8.49 -6.02 -10.91
N VAL A 173 8.51 -4.69 -10.81
CA VAL A 173 7.92 -3.84 -9.77
C VAL A 173 7.56 -2.53 -10.47
N TYR A 174 6.53 -1.82 -10.00
CA TYR A 174 6.31 -0.43 -10.38
C TYR A 174 6.37 0.55 -9.21
N ILE A 175 6.59 1.81 -9.54
CA ILE A 175 6.68 2.90 -8.57
C ILE A 175 5.64 3.99 -8.81
N THR A 176 5.18 4.60 -7.71
CA THR A 176 4.33 5.79 -7.68
C THR A 176 4.82 6.76 -6.60
N PRO A 177 4.48 8.07 -6.69
CA PRO A 177 4.58 8.95 -5.52
C PRO A 177 3.81 8.34 -4.34
N ALA A 178 4.31 8.54 -3.11
CA ALA A 178 3.53 8.17 -1.94
C ALA A 178 2.27 9.03 -1.83
N GLY A 179 1.19 8.44 -1.35
CA GLY A 179 -0.10 9.14 -1.24
C GLY A 179 -0.91 9.21 -2.53
N ASP A 180 -0.45 8.63 -3.65
CA ASP A 180 -1.31 8.43 -4.82
C ASP A 180 -2.52 7.55 -4.44
N ARG A 181 -3.68 8.20 -4.33
CA ARG A 181 -4.91 7.55 -3.88
C ARG A 181 -5.42 6.51 -4.88
N ILE A 182 -5.11 6.69 -6.16
CA ILE A 182 -5.50 5.73 -7.20
C ILE A 182 -4.72 4.44 -6.96
N ASN A 183 -3.39 4.50 -6.90
CA ASN A 183 -2.56 3.33 -6.60
C ASN A 183 -2.93 2.70 -5.25
N LEU A 184 -3.05 3.50 -4.18
CA LEU A 184 -3.39 2.99 -2.86
C LEU A 184 -4.71 2.19 -2.87
N THR A 185 -5.75 2.72 -3.52
CA THR A 185 -7.05 2.04 -3.56
C THR A 185 -6.98 0.79 -4.44
N LEU A 186 -6.30 0.90 -5.58
CA LEU A 186 -6.11 -0.19 -6.53
C LEU A 186 -5.37 -1.38 -5.89
N THR A 187 -4.28 -1.15 -5.16
CA THR A 187 -3.50 -2.24 -4.55
C THR A 187 -4.24 -2.92 -3.41
N ASN A 188 -5.07 -2.19 -2.65
CA ASN A 188 -5.97 -2.81 -1.66
C ASN A 188 -7.04 -3.68 -2.32
N LEU A 189 -7.64 -3.20 -3.41
CA LEU A 189 -8.61 -3.96 -4.19
C LEU A 189 -7.99 -5.22 -4.81
N THR A 190 -6.73 -5.17 -5.21
CA THR A 190 -6.13 -6.25 -6.02
C THR A 190 -5.18 -7.15 -5.23
N GLY A 191 -4.77 -6.75 -4.03
CA GLY A 191 -3.94 -7.55 -3.13
C GLY A 191 -2.43 -7.38 -3.34
N HIS A 192 -1.98 -6.45 -4.19
CA HIS A 192 -0.56 -6.28 -4.51
C HIS A 192 0.23 -5.77 -3.30
N PRO A 193 1.39 -6.37 -2.98
CA PRO A 193 2.24 -5.91 -1.89
C PRO A 193 2.87 -4.56 -2.24
N THR A 194 2.93 -3.69 -1.23
CA THR A 194 3.58 -2.39 -1.36
C THR A 194 4.56 -2.16 -0.21
N VAL A 195 5.64 -1.45 -0.51
CA VAL A 195 6.52 -0.87 0.51
C VAL A 195 6.69 0.61 0.21
N VAL A 196 6.61 1.43 1.24
CA VAL A 196 6.78 2.88 1.15
C VAL A 196 8.07 3.23 1.86
N VAL A 197 8.96 3.96 1.18
CA VAL A 197 10.23 4.42 1.75
C VAL A 197 10.36 5.94 1.61
N PRO A 198 11.03 6.62 2.56
CA PRO A 198 11.28 8.04 2.46
C PRO A 198 12.07 8.39 1.20
N SER A 199 11.68 9.48 0.53
CA SER A 199 12.36 10.01 -0.66
C SER A 199 12.80 11.46 -0.51
N GLU A 200 12.36 12.13 0.54
CA GLU A 200 12.79 13.47 0.90
C GLU A 200 12.58 13.69 2.40
N LEU A 201 13.51 14.38 3.04
CA LEU A 201 13.43 14.80 4.43
C LEU A 201 13.71 16.29 4.53
N SER A 202 13.06 16.97 5.47
CA SER A 202 13.39 18.34 5.85
C SER A 202 14.79 18.43 6.46
N GLU A 203 15.29 19.66 6.68
CA GLU A 203 16.56 19.87 7.39
C GLU A 203 16.53 19.26 8.80
N GLU A 204 15.38 19.31 9.48
CA GLU A 204 15.11 18.74 10.79
C GLU A 204 14.90 17.21 10.78
N GLY A 205 14.99 16.57 9.61
CA GLY A 205 14.83 15.12 9.45
C GLY A 205 13.39 14.63 9.44
N VAL A 206 12.42 15.53 9.22
CA VAL A 206 11.00 15.16 9.07
C VAL A 206 10.74 14.67 7.65
N PRO A 207 10.09 13.51 7.44
CA PRO A 207 9.74 13.07 6.09
C PRO A 207 8.82 14.06 5.37
N ASN A 208 9.31 14.62 4.27
CA ASN A 208 8.57 15.55 3.41
C ASN A 208 7.95 14.84 2.20
N ASN A 209 8.59 13.76 1.74
CA ASN A 209 8.09 12.97 0.63
C ASN A 209 8.47 11.49 0.80
N SER A 210 7.77 10.62 0.08
CA SER A 210 8.06 9.19 0.03
C SER A 210 7.75 8.64 -1.36
N VAL A 211 8.29 7.47 -1.65
CA VAL A 211 8.00 6.72 -2.87
C VAL A 211 7.41 5.36 -2.50
N THR A 212 6.43 4.91 -3.27
CA THR A 212 5.81 3.59 -3.11
C THR A 212 6.32 2.64 -4.18
N PHE A 213 6.82 1.49 -3.77
CA PHE A 213 7.15 0.36 -4.64
C PHE A 213 6.04 -0.68 -4.53
N THR A 214 5.54 -1.16 -5.67
CA THR A 214 4.47 -2.16 -5.74
C THR A 214 4.91 -3.36 -6.55
N GLY A 215 4.90 -4.54 -5.92
CA GLY A 215 5.26 -5.80 -6.56
C GLY A 215 4.07 -6.62 -7.01
N ARG A 216 4.36 -7.75 -7.68
CA ARG A 216 3.35 -8.73 -8.07
C ARG A 216 2.79 -9.43 -6.83
N LEU A 217 1.65 -10.11 -6.96
CA LEU A 217 1.12 -10.94 -5.88
C LEU A 217 2.19 -11.93 -5.40
N TYR A 218 2.42 -11.96 -4.08
CA TYR A 218 3.45 -12.78 -3.43
C TYR A 218 4.90 -12.43 -3.81
N GLY A 219 5.10 -11.25 -4.40
CA GLY A 219 6.40 -10.72 -4.80
C GLY A 219 7.02 -9.77 -3.76
N GLU A 220 6.75 -9.98 -2.47
CA GLU A 220 7.28 -9.13 -1.39
C GLU A 220 8.80 -9.09 -1.41
N ALA A 221 9.46 -10.23 -1.63
CA ALA A 221 10.91 -10.32 -1.67
C ALA A 221 11.49 -9.41 -2.76
N GLU A 222 10.97 -9.52 -3.98
CA GLU A 222 11.36 -8.70 -5.13
C GLU A 222 11.14 -7.21 -4.90
N THR A 223 9.99 -6.88 -4.30
CA THR A 223 9.63 -5.50 -3.96
C THR A 223 10.62 -4.90 -2.98
N LEU A 224 10.95 -5.64 -1.91
CA LEU A 224 11.89 -5.21 -0.88
C LEU A 224 13.33 -5.15 -1.42
N THR A 225 13.74 -6.04 -2.33
CA THR A 225 15.07 -5.96 -2.97
C THR A 225 15.24 -4.63 -3.72
N LEU A 226 14.26 -4.22 -4.53
CA LEU A 226 14.36 -2.95 -5.26
C LEU A 226 14.29 -1.74 -4.31
N ALA A 227 13.38 -1.78 -3.32
CA ALA A 227 13.25 -0.71 -2.34
C ALA A 227 14.54 -0.54 -1.50
N LYS A 228 15.20 -1.65 -1.15
CA LYS A 228 16.50 -1.64 -0.46
C LYS A 228 17.57 -0.96 -1.32
N ALA A 229 17.67 -1.30 -2.61
CA ALA A 229 18.68 -0.69 -3.47
C ALA A 229 18.50 0.84 -3.57
N TYR A 230 17.26 1.32 -3.67
CA TYR A 230 16.94 2.75 -3.59
C TYR A 230 17.31 3.35 -2.23
N GLN A 231 16.94 2.66 -1.15
CA GLN A 231 17.21 3.07 0.22
C GLN A 231 18.73 3.23 0.46
N ASP A 232 19.55 2.29 -0.01
CA ASP A 232 21.02 2.31 0.12
C ASP A 232 21.63 3.45 -0.68
N ALA A 233 21.11 3.71 -1.89
CA ALA A 233 21.60 4.77 -2.77
C ALA A 233 21.33 6.18 -2.22
N THR A 234 20.25 6.34 -1.45
CA THR A 234 19.76 7.65 -1.01
C THR A 234 20.05 7.95 0.45
N GLY A 235 20.16 6.93 1.31
CA GLY A 235 20.51 7.10 2.72
C GLY A 235 19.45 7.79 3.59
N PHE A 236 18.23 8.05 3.10
CA PHE A 236 17.20 8.75 3.88
C PHE A 236 16.84 8.03 5.19
N HIS A 237 16.84 6.69 5.17
CA HIS A 237 16.61 5.84 6.34
C HIS A 237 17.62 6.04 7.49
N LEU A 238 18.80 6.61 7.21
CA LEU A 238 19.86 6.88 8.19
C LEU A 238 19.63 8.18 8.98
N ARG A 239 18.63 8.98 8.60
CA ARG A 239 18.32 10.23 9.28
C ARG A 239 17.30 9.97 10.39
N HIS A 240 17.49 10.64 11.51
CA HIS A 240 16.64 10.51 12.69
C HIS A 240 16.08 11.90 13.01
N PRO A 241 14.76 12.03 13.20
CA PRO A 241 14.24 13.24 13.82
C PRO A 241 14.82 13.34 15.24
N PRO A 242 15.01 14.55 15.77
CA PRO A 242 15.35 14.72 17.17
C PRO A 242 14.29 14.02 18.04
N MET A 243 14.73 13.30 19.08
CA MET A 243 13.78 12.73 20.03
C MET A 243 13.04 13.88 20.72
N ALA A 244 11.72 13.84 20.71
CA ALA A 244 10.88 14.87 21.35
C ALA A 244 10.91 14.80 22.89
N PHE A 245 11.62 13.83 23.47
CA PHE A 245 11.71 13.61 24.91
C PHE A 245 13.13 13.17 25.27
N ASP A 246 13.69 13.75 26.33
CA ASP A 246 14.90 13.24 26.96
C ASP A 246 14.56 11.90 27.65
N LEU A 247 15.33 10.86 27.35
CA LEU A 247 15.30 9.63 28.13
C LEU A 247 16.07 9.89 29.43
N GLU A 248 15.35 10.17 30.52
CA GLU A 248 15.90 10.12 31.88
C GLU A 248 16.31 8.69 32.28
#